data_AF-A0A3G7UE51-F1
#
_entry.id   AF-A0A3G7UE51-F1
#
_cell.length_a   1.000
_cell.length_b   1.000
_cell.length_c   1.000
_cell.angle_alpha   90.00
_cell.angle_beta   90.00
_cell.angle_gamma   90.00
#
_symmetry.space_group_name_H-M   'P 1'
#
loop_
_entity.id
_entity.type
_entity.pdbx_description
1 polymer ?
#
loop_
_entity_poly.entity_id
_entity_poly.type
_entity_poly.pdbx_seq_one_letter_code
_entity_poly.pdbx_strand_id
1 'polypeptide(L)'
;MTIHCIVCNSTAVIPKDAAKAMAILVSIISATIQGATTSVAPTQPVEPTGPHGRILGQLLAVIRAGLSGAVAGDAAGTELSQSIEKYWFSTHDCLCLNCGFYFDQNAL
;
A
#
# COMPACT_ATOMS: atom_id res chain seq x y z
N MET A 1 16.75 16.04 -7.25
CA MET A 1 16.75 17.30 -6.48
C MET A 1 16.55 16.95 -5.02
N THR A 2 17.33 17.50 -4.10
CA THR A 2 17.20 17.24 -2.65
C THR A 2 16.35 18.34 -2.03
N ILE A 3 15.28 17.96 -1.34
CA ILE A 3 14.39 18.89 -0.64
C ILE A 3 14.93 19.06 0.78
N HIS A 4 15.08 20.31 1.22
CA HIS A 4 15.53 20.64 2.57
C HIS A 4 14.43 21.38 3.31
N CYS A 5 14.27 21.09 4.60
CA CYS A 5 13.30 21.79 5.44
C CYS A 5 13.75 23.25 5.67
N ILE A 6 12.87 24.22 5.42
CA ILE A 6 13.16 25.64 5.63
C ILE A 6 13.36 26.04 7.10
N VAL A 7 12.86 25.24 8.05
CA VAL A 7 12.94 25.54 9.48
C VAL A 7 14.20 24.97 10.13
N CYS A 8 14.56 23.73 9.82
CA CYS A 8 15.67 23.02 10.47
C CYS A 8 16.81 22.61 9.53
N ASN A 9 16.71 22.95 8.24
CA ASN A 9 17.65 22.58 7.18
C ASN A 9 17.91 21.05 7.03
N SER A 10 17.03 20.22 7.60
CA SER A 10 17.13 18.76 7.52
C SER A 10 16.72 18.25 6.14
N THR A 11 17.35 17.16 5.70
CA THR A 11 17.01 16.40 4.50
C THR A 11 15.91 15.35 4.74
N ALA A 12 15.50 15.15 6.00
CA ALA A 12 14.43 14.23 6.36
C ALA A 12 13.06 14.83 6.04
N VAL A 13 12.77 14.99 4.75
CA VAL A 13 11.52 15.55 4.22
C VAL A 13 10.79 14.49 3.41
N ILE A 14 9.51 14.28 3.73
CA ILE A 14 8.59 13.44 2.97
C ILE A 14 7.67 14.34 2.15
N PRO A 15 7.74 14.29 0.81
CA PRO A 15 6.75 14.92 -0.05
C PRO A 15 5.44 14.12 -0.04
N LYS A 16 4.33 14.82 -0.31
CA LYS A 16 2.97 14.29 -0.38
C LYS A 16 2.85 13.08 -1.30
N ASP A 17 3.49 13.11 -2.48
CA ASP A 17 3.49 11.98 -3.41
C ASP A 17 4.16 10.74 -2.83
N ALA A 18 5.25 10.90 -2.07
CA ALA A 18 5.90 9.78 -1.40
C ALA A 18 5.01 9.22 -0.28
N ALA A 19 4.33 10.08 0.49
CA ALA A 19 3.37 9.65 1.51
C ALA A 19 2.19 8.86 0.89
N LYS A 20 1.63 9.34 -0.23
CA LYS A 20 0.58 8.65 -0.99
C LYS A 20 1.05 7.30 -1.52
N ALA A 21 2.24 7.25 -2.11
CA ALA A 21 2.80 6.00 -2.64
C ALA A 21 3.02 4.96 -1.53
N MET A 22 3.51 5.37 -0.36
CA MET A 22 3.66 4.49 0.80
C MET A 22 2.31 3.97 1.30
N ALA A 23 1.27 4.80 1.31
CA ALA A 23 -0.08 4.41 1.71
C ALA A 23 -0.65 3.31 0.80
N ILE A 24 -0.51 3.48 -0.51
CA ILE A 24 -0.94 2.48 -1.50
C ILE A 24 -0.16 1.17 -1.29
N LEU A 25 1.15 1.24 -1.13
CA LEU A 25 1.99 0.05 -0.94
C LEU A 25 1.62 -0.72 0.33
N VAL A 26 1.41 -0.03 1.46
CA VAL A 26 0.96 -0.65 2.71
C VAL A 26 -0.40 -1.33 2.55
N SER A 27 -1.32 -0.71 1.81
CA SER A 27 -2.63 -1.28 1.54
C SER A 27 -2.55 -2.55 0.70
N ILE A 28 -1.76 -2.54 -0.38
CA ILE A 28 -1.52 -3.71 -1.22
C ILE A 28 -0.93 -4.85 -0.39
N ILE A 29 0.14 -4.59 0.37
CA ILE A 29 0.79 -5.62 1.21
C ILE A 29 -0.22 -6.21 2.21
N SER A 30 -0.99 -5.36 2.89
CA SER A 30 -1.97 -5.79 3.88
C SER A 30 -3.08 -6.65 3.25
N ALA A 31 -3.57 -6.25 2.07
CA ALA A 31 -4.61 -6.98 1.36
C ALA A 31 -4.10 -8.29 0.74
N THR A 32 -2.85 -8.36 0.28
CA THR A 32 -2.21 -9.60 -0.17
C THR A 32 -2.05 -10.60 0.97
N ILE A 33 -1.60 -10.15 2.15
CA ILE A 33 -1.49 -11.02 3.35
C ILE A 33 -2.88 -11.55 3.74
N GLN A 34 -3.89 -10.68 3.80
CA GLN A 34 -5.26 -11.09 4.13
C GLN A 34 -5.84 -12.07 3.10
N GLY A 35 -5.62 -11.84 1.80
CA GLY A 35 -6.03 -12.76 0.73
C GLY A 35 -5.38 -14.14 0.85
N ALA A 36 -4.09 -14.19 1.18
CA ALA A 36 -3.39 -15.46 1.42
C ALA A 36 -3.93 -16.22 2.65
N THR A 37 -4.28 -15.51 3.73
CA THR A 37 -4.83 -16.14 4.95
C THR A 37 -6.28 -16.60 4.82
N THR A 38 -7.08 -15.94 3.98
CA THR A 38 -8.51 -16.27 3.78
C THR A 38 -8.74 -17.38 2.75
N SER A 39 -7.75 -17.64 1.88
CA SER A 39 -7.71 -18.80 0.97
C SER A 39 -7.65 -20.16 1.67
N VAL A 40 -7.51 -20.20 3.00
CA VAL A 40 -7.63 -21.44 3.81
C VAL A 40 -9.11 -21.87 3.94
N ALA A 41 -10.07 -21.07 3.47
CA ALA A 41 -11.47 -21.46 3.39
C ALA A 41 -11.68 -22.52 2.28
N PRO A 42 -12.41 -23.63 2.56
CA PRO A 42 -12.50 -24.79 1.68
C PRO A 42 -13.32 -24.44 0.44
N THR A 43 -12.64 -24.09 -0.64
CA THR A 43 -13.28 -23.94 -1.95
C THR A 43 -13.52 -25.33 -2.55
N GLN A 44 -14.72 -25.48 -3.12
CA GLN A 44 -15.38 -26.68 -3.61
C GLN A 44 -14.45 -27.66 -4.39
N PRO A 45 -14.72 -28.97 -4.32
CA PRO A 45 -13.82 -30.02 -4.79
C PRO A 45 -13.67 -29.99 -6.31
N VAL A 46 -12.58 -29.39 -6.80
CA VAL A 46 -12.05 -29.74 -8.13
C VAL A 46 -11.42 -31.10 -7.96
N GLU A 47 -12.06 -32.15 -8.51
CA GLU A 47 -11.51 -33.51 -8.53
C GLU A 47 -10.11 -33.48 -9.16
N PRO A 48 -9.06 -33.62 -8.34
CA PRO A 48 -7.70 -33.63 -8.82
C PRO A 48 -7.33 -35.08 -9.08
N THR A 49 -7.21 -35.46 -10.34
CA THR A 49 -6.68 -36.75 -10.77
C THR A 49 -5.22 -36.87 -10.30
N GLY A 50 -5.03 -37.38 -9.08
CA GLY A 50 -3.73 -37.74 -8.51
C GLY A 50 -3.13 -36.72 -7.52
N PRO A 51 -2.10 -37.15 -6.74
CA PRO A 51 -1.48 -36.35 -5.67
C PRO A 51 -0.94 -34.99 -6.14
N HIS A 52 -0.44 -34.95 -7.39
CA HIS A 52 0.13 -33.74 -7.99
C HIS A 52 -0.94 -32.70 -8.36
N GLY A 53 -2.15 -33.13 -8.76
CA GLY A 53 -3.27 -32.24 -9.10
C GLY A 53 -3.81 -31.46 -7.90
N ARG A 54 -3.76 -32.05 -6.70
CA ARG A 54 -4.16 -31.40 -5.44
C ARG A 54 -3.24 -30.23 -5.09
N ILE A 55 -1.93 -30.46 -5.23
CA ILE A 55 -0.90 -29.47 -4.88
C ILE A 55 -0.97 -28.28 -5.85
N LEU A 56 -1.13 -28.55 -7.15
CA LEU A 56 -1.31 -27.52 -8.18
C LEU A 56 -2.60 -26.71 -7.97
N GLY A 57 -3.71 -27.36 -7.63
CA GLY A 57 -4.99 -26.67 -7.36
C GLY A 57 -4.93 -25.75 -6.14
N GLN A 58 -4.27 -26.19 -5.07
CA GLN A 58 -4.07 -25.38 -3.86
C GLN A 58 -3.14 -24.18 -4.13
N LEU A 59 -2.06 -24.38 -4.89
CA LEU A 59 -1.15 -23.31 -5.30
C LEU A 59 -1.88 -22.25 -6.15
N LEU A 60 -2.69 -22.68 -7.13
CA LEU A 60 -3.47 -21.76 -7.96
C LEU A 60 -4.50 -20.95 -7.15
N ALA A 61 -5.10 -21.56 -6.13
CA ALA A 61 -6.06 -20.89 -5.25
C ALA A 61 -5.37 -19.79 -4.43
N VAL A 62 -4.20 -20.07 -3.84
CA VAL A 62 -3.39 -19.09 -3.11
C VAL A 62 -2.94 -17.95 -4.01
N ILE A 63 -2.49 -18.25 -5.24
CA ILE A 63 -2.08 -17.22 -6.22
C ILE A 63 -3.27 -16.33 -6.60
N ARG A 64 -4.45 -16.92 -6.86
CA ARG A 64 -5.65 -16.15 -7.24
C ARG A 64 -6.15 -15.28 -6.09
N ALA A 65 -6.15 -15.80 -4.86
CA ALA A 65 -6.54 -15.05 -3.67
C ALA A 65 -5.56 -13.91 -3.36
N GLY A 66 -4.26 -14.15 -3.53
CA GLY A 66 -3.24 -13.10 -3.44
C GLY A 66 -3.42 -12.00 -4.48
N LEU A 67 -3.79 -12.37 -5.73
CA LEU A 67 -4.04 -11.42 -6.81
C LEU A 67 -5.33 -10.61 -6.58
N SER A 68 -6.43 -11.24 -6.15
CA SER A 68 -7.67 -10.50 -5.81
C SER A 68 -7.47 -9.59 -4.60
N GLY A 69 -6.67 -10.02 -3.62
CA GLY A 69 -6.26 -9.20 -2.49
C GLY A 69 -5.45 -7.99 -2.94
N ALA A 70 -4.50 -8.16 -3.85
CA ALA A 70 -3.72 -7.04 -4.40
C ALA A 70 -4.59 -6.00 -5.12
N VAL A 71 -5.58 -6.44 -5.91
CA VAL A 71 -6.54 -5.53 -6.59
C VAL A 71 -7.44 -4.80 -5.59
N ALA A 72 -7.90 -5.47 -4.53
CA ALA A 72 -8.65 -4.82 -3.46
C ALA A 72 -7.79 -3.83 -2.64
N GLY A 73 -6.52 -4.15 -2.44
CA GLY A 73 -5.55 -3.29 -1.78
C GLY A 73 -5.25 -2.01 -2.56
N ASP A 74 -5.33 -2.04 -3.89
CA ASP A 74 -5.18 -0.85 -4.74
C ASP A 74 -6.32 0.17 -4.52
N ALA A 75 -7.57 -0.31 -4.47
CA ALA A 75 -8.73 0.53 -4.18
C ALA A 75 -8.68 1.12 -2.75
N ALA A 76 -8.42 0.28 -1.74
CA ALA A 76 -8.27 0.74 -0.35
C ALA A 76 -7.05 1.66 -0.16
N GLY A 77 -5.99 1.44 -0.94
CA GLY A 77 -4.79 2.26 -0.94
C GLY A 77 -5.06 3.65 -1.52
N THR A 78 -5.92 3.71 -2.54
CA THR A 78 -6.39 4.96 -3.12
C THR A 78 -7.19 5.77 -2.11
N GLU A 79 -8.14 5.17 -1.39
CA GLU A 79 -8.91 5.87 -0.33
C GLU A 79 -8.01 6.35 0.83
N LEU A 80 -7.05 5.52 1.25
CA LEU A 80 -6.07 5.90 2.28
C LEU A 80 -5.19 7.06 1.81
N SER A 81 -4.73 7.03 0.57
CA SER A 81 -3.94 8.11 -0.02
C SER A 81 -4.71 9.43 -0.11
N GLN A 82 -6.00 9.39 -0.46
CA GLN A 82 -6.89 10.55 -0.47
C GLN A 82 -7.13 11.09 0.95
N SER A 83 -7.25 10.20 1.94
CA SER A 83 -7.37 10.59 3.34
C SER A 83 -6.10 11.26 3.85
N ILE A 84 -4.92 10.73 3.53
CA ILE A 84 -3.63 11.34 3.89
C ILE A 84 -3.49 12.71 3.22
N GLU A 85 -3.86 12.83 1.95
CA GLU A 85 -3.91 14.13 1.28
C GLU A 85 -4.86 15.11 1.97
N LYS A 86 -6.07 14.69 2.30
CA LYS A 86 -7.10 15.56 2.88
C LYS A 86 -6.81 15.97 4.32
N TYR A 87 -6.21 15.10 5.13
CA TYR A 87 -6.02 15.35 6.57
C TYR A 87 -4.60 15.82 6.91
N TRP A 88 -3.58 15.34 6.20
CA TRP A 88 -2.17 15.61 6.52
C TRP A 88 -1.54 16.63 5.56
N PHE A 89 -1.94 16.61 4.28
CA PHE A 89 -1.31 17.42 3.22
C PHE A 89 -2.33 18.32 2.48
N SER A 90 -3.38 18.78 3.18
CA SER A 90 -4.50 19.51 2.55
C SER A 90 -4.06 20.83 1.92
N THR A 91 -3.11 21.51 2.57
CA THR A 91 -2.64 22.85 2.18
C THR A 91 -1.13 22.84 1.92
N HIS A 92 -0.45 21.73 2.20
CA HIS A 92 1.00 21.63 2.20
C HIS A 92 1.47 20.38 1.47
N ASP A 93 2.52 20.50 0.67
CA ASP A 93 3.05 19.39 -0.13
C ASP A 93 4.22 18.61 0.50
N CYS A 94 4.82 19.11 1.58
CA CYS A 94 5.99 18.49 2.24
C CYS A 94 5.86 18.48 3.76
N LEU A 95 6.33 17.39 4.39
CA LEU A 95 6.45 17.23 5.84
C LEU A 95 7.89 16.94 6.22
N CYS A 96 8.47 17.70 7.15
CA CYS A 96 9.74 17.36 7.75
C CYS A 96 9.58 16.39 8.93
N LEU A 97 10.23 15.23 8.87
CA LEU A 97 10.23 14.23 9.95
C LEU A 97 11.04 14.67 11.18
N ASN A 98 12.00 15.58 11.01
CA ASN A 98 12.88 16.01 12.09
C ASN A 98 12.23 17.05 13.01
N CYS A 99 11.51 18.02 12.43
CA CYS A 99 10.87 19.10 13.20
C CYS A 99 9.34 19.11 13.13
N GLY A 100 8.72 18.25 12.31
CA GLY A 100 7.27 18.18 12.13
C GLY A 100 6.66 19.33 11.32
N PHE A 101 7.47 20.15 10.66
CA PHE A 101 6.99 21.32 9.92
C PHE A 101 6.43 20.93 8.56
N TYR A 102 5.24 21.46 8.23
CA TYR A 102 4.61 21.34 6.92
C TYR A 102 4.90 22.57 6.07
N PHE A 103 5.25 22.36 4.80
CA PHE A 103 5.56 23.44 3.88
C PHE A 103 5.32 23.03 2.43
N ASP A 104 5.24 24.01 1.54
CA ASP A 104 5.08 23.80 0.11
C ASP A 104 6.43 23.95 -0.60
N GLN A 105 6.82 22.94 -1.37
CA GLN A 105 8.06 22.98 -2.14
C GLN A 105 8.03 24.07 -3.23
N ASN A 106 6.83 24.43 -3.70
CA ASN A 106 6.62 25.39 -4.78
C ASN A 106 6.27 26.81 -4.29
N ALA A 107 6.35 27.09 -2.99
CA ALA A 107 6.11 28.41 -2.41
C ALA A 107 7.39 29.28 -2.32
N LEU A 108 8.47 28.86 -2.99
CA LEU A 108 9.76 29.54 -3.06
C LEU A 108 10.06 30.00 -4.48
#